data_AF-A0A849H5B6-F1
#
_entry.id   AF-A0A849H5B6-F1
#
_cell.length_a   1.000
_cell.length_b   1.000
_cell.length_c   1.000
_cell.angle_alpha   90.00
_cell.angle_beta   90.00
_cell.angle_gamma   90.00
#
_symmetry.space_group_name_H-M   'P 1'
#
loop_
_entity.id
_entity.type
_entity.pdbx_description
1 polymer ?
#
loop_
_entity_poly.entity_id
_entity_poly.type
_entity_poly.pdbx_seq_one_letter_code
_entity_poly.pdbx_strand_id
1 'polypeptide(L)'
;MAGRMKRKTGSGRQKWVEREFETWLVEESALPDGESLILLARQRALRRVVDLLFLDHRGGLVLVEVKNETSSRTVIGQALEYLSQYEGAQLEAVVDDLQLDRGQGDALAKAIADAGITEITATRRIFIAAPSFDFATQASASLLSDRLAAANLY
;
A
#
# COMPACT_ATOMS: atom_id res chain seq x y z
N MET A 1 41.91 -11.19 -40.39
CA MET A 1 41.87 -10.54 -39.06
C MET A 1 40.47 -10.69 -38.49
N ALA A 2 40.29 -11.54 -37.48
CA ALA A 2 39.00 -11.79 -36.85
C ALA A 2 38.85 -10.91 -35.60
N GLY A 3 37.89 -9.97 -35.62
CA GLY A 3 37.56 -9.10 -34.50
C GLY A 3 36.76 -9.86 -33.45
N ARG A 4 37.36 -10.12 -32.29
CA ARG A 4 36.73 -10.76 -31.13
C ARG A 4 35.81 -9.76 -30.43
N MET A 5 34.51 -9.79 -30.74
CA MET A 5 33.49 -9.07 -29.95
C MET A 5 33.44 -9.63 -28.53
N LYS A 6 33.83 -8.82 -27.54
CA LYS A 6 33.60 -9.09 -26.12
C LYS A 6 32.09 -9.02 -25.87
N ARG A 7 31.46 -10.16 -25.57
CA ARG A 7 30.10 -10.18 -25.03
C ARG A 7 30.13 -9.54 -23.65
N LYS A 8 29.49 -8.38 -23.48
CA LYS A 8 29.16 -7.82 -22.16
C LYS A 8 28.11 -8.74 -21.52
N THR A 9 28.54 -9.67 -20.68
CA THR A 9 27.67 -10.37 -19.74
C THR A 9 27.46 -9.47 -18.52
N GLY A 10 26.60 -8.47 -18.67
CA GLY A 10 26.00 -7.77 -17.55
C GLY A 10 24.52 -8.14 -17.53
N SER A 11 24.14 -9.11 -16.70
CA SER A 11 22.73 -9.38 -16.39
C SER A 11 22.21 -8.18 -15.59
N GLY A 12 21.87 -7.10 -16.28
CA GLY A 12 21.15 -5.98 -15.70
C GLY A 12 19.75 -6.43 -15.36
N ARG A 13 19.55 -7.01 -14.16
CA ARG A 13 18.22 -7.12 -13.59
C ARG A 13 17.70 -5.69 -13.49
N GLN A 14 16.64 -5.38 -14.24
CA GLN A 14 15.97 -4.09 -14.16
C GLN A 14 15.65 -3.82 -12.69
N LYS A 15 16.17 -2.70 -12.18
CA LYS A 15 15.96 -2.32 -10.78
C LYS A 15 14.53 -1.81 -10.68
N TRP A 16 13.73 -2.46 -9.85
CA TRP A 16 12.40 -1.99 -9.48
C TRP A 16 12.47 -0.56 -8.93
N VAL A 17 11.54 0.30 -9.33
CA VAL A 17 11.43 1.67 -8.84
C VAL A 17 10.11 1.80 -8.08
N GLU A 18 10.17 2.10 -6.77
CA GLU A 18 8.99 2.25 -5.89
C GLU A 18 7.93 3.16 -6.52
N ARG A 19 8.36 4.34 -6.97
CA ARG A 19 7.47 5.34 -7.57
C ARG A 19 6.78 4.88 -8.85
N GLU A 20 7.41 4.01 -9.65
CA GLU A 20 6.77 3.45 -10.84
C GLU A 20 5.67 2.48 -10.44
N PHE A 21 5.93 1.61 -9.46
CA PHE A 21 4.90 0.69 -8.94
C PHE A 21 3.75 1.44 -8.27
N GLU A 22 4.03 2.43 -7.44
CA GLU A 22 2.99 3.23 -6.83
C GLU A 22 2.11 3.94 -7.87
N THR A 23 2.73 4.46 -8.92
CA THR A 23 2.01 5.16 -9.99
C THR A 23 1.13 4.18 -10.76
N TRP A 24 1.68 3.02 -11.12
CA TRP A 24 0.92 1.93 -11.73
C TRP A 24 -0.27 1.51 -10.85
N LEU A 25 -0.06 1.29 -9.54
CA LEU A 25 -1.13 0.85 -8.64
C LEU A 25 -2.23 1.92 -8.49
N VAL A 26 -1.86 3.19 -8.52
CA VAL A 26 -2.82 4.31 -8.51
C VAL A 26 -3.61 4.37 -9.82
N GLU A 27 -2.96 4.15 -10.96
CA GLU A 27 -3.60 4.17 -12.27
C GLU A 27 -4.58 3.00 -12.46
N GLU A 28 -4.18 1.79 -12.05
CA GLU A 28 -5.06 0.62 -12.10
C GLU A 28 -6.16 0.67 -11.02
N SER A 29 -5.87 1.30 -9.87
CA SER A 29 -6.78 1.39 -8.71
C SER A 29 -7.35 0.03 -8.30
N ALA A 30 -6.56 -1.04 -8.45
CA ALA A 30 -6.95 -2.40 -8.11
C ALA A 30 -5.77 -3.22 -7.61
N LEU A 31 -6.03 -4.11 -6.65
CA LEU A 31 -5.06 -5.11 -6.21
C LEU A 31 -4.91 -6.25 -7.24
N PRO A 32 -3.84 -7.07 -7.15
CA PRO A 32 -3.62 -8.19 -8.08
C PRO A 32 -4.75 -9.23 -8.12
N ASP A 33 -5.57 -9.32 -7.07
CA ASP A 33 -6.75 -10.19 -7.01
C ASP A 33 -8.01 -9.57 -7.64
N GLY A 34 -7.91 -8.35 -8.17
CA GLY A 34 -8.98 -7.62 -8.83
C GLY A 34 -9.85 -6.78 -7.89
N GLU A 35 -9.51 -6.68 -6.59
CA GLU A 35 -10.22 -5.81 -5.67
C GLU A 35 -10.02 -4.34 -6.05
N SER A 36 -11.12 -3.63 -6.34
CA SER A 36 -11.10 -2.20 -6.63
C SER A 36 -10.84 -1.38 -5.37
N LEU A 37 -9.99 -0.37 -5.52
CA LEU A 37 -9.55 0.53 -4.46
C LEU A 37 -9.87 1.99 -4.81
N ILE A 38 -10.17 2.79 -3.79
CA ILE A 38 -10.32 4.24 -3.90
C ILE A 38 -9.11 4.88 -3.24
N LEU A 39 -8.28 5.58 -4.01
CA LEU A 39 -7.10 6.25 -3.47
C LEU A 39 -7.51 7.39 -2.55
N LEU A 40 -7.10 7.30 -1.28
CA LEU A 40 -7.20 8.40 -0.33
C LEU A 40 -5.95 9.28 -0.41
N ALA A 41 -4.77 8.68 -0.38
CA ALA A 41 -3.52 9.42 -0.27
C ALA A 41 -2.34 8.69 -0.91
N ARG A 42 -1.39 9.46 -1.44
CA ARG A 42 0.00 9.03 -1.67
C ARG A 42 0.88 9.81 -0.72
N GLN A 43 1.73 9.20 0.10
CA GLN A 43 2.72 9.83 1.01
C GLN A 43 2.32 11.22 1.58
N ARG A 44 1.96 11.31 2.87
CA ARG A 44 1.80 12.63 3.52
C ARG A 44 3.15 13.12 4.05
N ALA A 45 3.51 14.37 3.77
CA ALA A 45 4.78 14.96 4.20
C ALA A 45 4.89 15.18 5.72
N LEU A 46 3.76 15.15 6.45
CA LEU A 46 3.67 15.62 7.84
C LEU A 46 3.57 14.51 8.91
N ARG A 47 3.44 13.24 8.52
CA ARG A 47 3.50 12.08 9.44
C ARG A 47 4.40 11.01 8.81
N ARG A 48 4.97 10.06 9.58
CA ARG A 48 5.58 8.85 8.98
C ARG A 48 4.45 8.05 8.36
N VAL A 49 4.18 8.27 7.07
CA VAL A 49 3.00 7.73 6.39
C VAL A 49 3.44 6.61 5.47
N VAL A 50 2.58 5.60 5.42
CA VAL A 50 2.56 4.57 4.38
C VAL A 50 2.66 5.19 2.98
N ASP A 51 3.28 4.50 2.02
CA ASP A 51 3.43 5.04 0.67
C ASP A 51 2.08 5.36 0.02
N LEU A 52 1.09 4.46 0.16
CA LEU A 52 -0.26 4.66 -0.34
C LEU A 52 -1.32 4.25 0.69
N LEU A 53 -2.42 4.99 0.69
CA LEU A 53 -3.60 4.73 1.51
C LEU A 53 -4.84 4.71 0.62
N PHE A 54 -5.62 3.64 0.72
CA PHE A 54 -6.84 3.40 -0.04
C PHE A 54 -8.02 3.01 0.86
N LEU A 55 -9.23 3.10 0.32
CA LEU A 55 -10.39 2.35 0.77
C LEU A 55 -10.69 1.20 -0.18
N ASP A 56 -11.10 0.07 0.36
CA ASP A 56 -11.83 -0.92 -0.43
C ASP A 56 -13.32 -0.54 -0.58
N HIS A 57 -14.04 -1.29 -1.42
CA HIS A 57 -15.47 -1.11 -1.69
C HIS A 57 -16.39 -1.27 -0.46
N ARG A 58 -15.88 -1.73 0.69
CA ARG A 58 -16.61 -1.89 1.95
C ARG A 58 -16.23 -0.84 2.98
N GLY A 59 -15.37 0.12 2.64
CA GLY A 59 -14.85 1.10 3.58
C GLY A 59 -13.74 0.58 4.49
N GLY A 60 -13.14 -0.58 4.18
CA GLY A 60 -11.93 -1.06 4.84
C GLY A 60 -10.70 -0.26 4.40
N LEU A 61 -9.82 0.07 5.33
CA LEU A 61 -8.57 0.75 5.01
C LEU A 61 -7.54 -0.22 4.45
N VAL A 62 -6.99 0.13 3.30
CA VAL A 62 -5.94 -0.63 2.62
C VAL A 62 -4.68 0.24 2.55
N LEU A 63 -3.67 -0.17 3.28
CA LEU A 63 -2.35 0.45 3.35
C LEU A 63 -1.41 -0.28 2.39
N VAL A 64 -0.58 0.43 1.63
CA VAL A 64 0.42 -0.19 0.75
C VAL A 64 1.79 0.43 0.99
N GLU A 65 2.72 -0.40 1.47
CA GLU A 65 4.13 -0.07 1.65
C GLU A 65 4.94 -0.69 0.50
N VAL A 66 5.77 0.11 -0.17
CA VAL A 66 6.55 -0.34 -1.32
C VAL A 66 8.03 -0.25 -0.99
N LYS A 67 8.79 -1.31 -1.28
CA LYS A 67 10.23 -1.37 -1.09
C LYS A 67 10.94 -1.68 -2.41
N ASN A 68 12.03 -0.99 -2.69
CA ASN A 68 12.84 -1.19 -3.90
C ASN A 68 13.90 -2.28 -3.78
N GLU A 69 14.04 -2.86 -2.59
CA GLU A 69 15.02 -3.89 -2.26
C GLU A 69 14.39 -5.07 -1.51
N THR A 70 15.19 -6.11 -1.27
CA THR A 70 14.76 -7.24 -0.44
C THR A 70 14.34 -6.74 0.93
N SER A 71 13.08 -6.98 1.29
CA SER A 71 12.54 -6.59 2.59
C SER A 71 12.93 -7.58 3.68
N SER A 72 13.30 -7.04 4.84
CA SER A 72 13.59 -7.79 6.06
C SER A 72 12.51 -7.56 7.11
N ARG A 73 12.60 -8.27 8.25
CA ARG A 73 11.62 -8.22 9.35
C ARG A 73 11.26 -6.83 9.85
N THR A 74 12.09 -5.81 9.61
CA THR A 74 11.80 -4.42 9.98
C THR A 74 10.51 -3.91 9.33
N VAL A 75 10.19 -4.36 8.12
CA VAL A 75 8.97 -3.95 7.41
C VAL A 75 7.70 -4.41 8.13
N ILE A 76 7.76 -5.53 8.86
CA ILE A 76 6.63 -6.00 9.68
C ILE A 76 6.39 -5.04 10.84
N GLY A 77 7.46 -4.55 11.48
CA GLY A 77 7.36 -3.54 12.53
C GLY A 77 6.75 -2.24 12.01
N GLN A 78 7.21 -1.77 10.85
CA GLN A 78 6.63 -0.59 10.18
C GLN A 78 5.15 -0.81 9.86
N ALA A 79 4.80 -1.99 9.36
CA ALA A 79 3.43 -2.31 9.01
C ALA A 79 2.48 -2.27 10.23
N LEU A 80 2.93 -2.80 11.37
CA LEU A 80 2.18 -2.72 12.62
C LEU A 80 2.08 -1.30 13.17
N GLU A 81 3.16 -0.51 13.05
CA GLU A 81 3.16 0.91 13.42
C GLU A 81 2.15 1.70 12.58
N TYR A 82 2.05 1.44 11.28
CA TYR A 82 1.05 2.10 10.44
C TYR A 82 -0.37 1.65 10.80
N LEU A 83 -0.61 0.36 10.97
CA LEU A 83 -1.94 -0.14 11.36
C LEU A 83 -2.44 0.49 12.67
N SER A 84 -1.55 0.71 13.65
CA SER A 84 -1.93 1.36 14.92
C SER A 84 -2.20 2.85 14.78
N GLN A 85 -1.52 3.56 13.88
CA GLN A 85 -1.79 4.99 13.63
C GLN A 85 -3.18 5.25 13.04
N TYR A 86 -3.75 4.27 12.32
CA TYR A 86 -5.10 4.33 11.76
C TYR A 86 -6.14 3.61 12.61
N GLU A 87 -5.79 3.23 13.84
CA GLU A 87 -6.73 2.66 14.77
C GLU A 87 -7.81 3.68 15.16
N GLY A 88 -9.07 3.33 14.88
CA GLY A 88 -10.22 4.19 15.17
C GLY A 88 -10.38 5.37 14.20
N ALA A 89 -9.63 5.40 13.09
CA ALA A 89 -9.76 6.45 12.08
C ALA A 89 -11.21 6.60 11.60
N GLN A 90 -11.68 7.84 11.57
CA GLN A 90 -13.01 8.22 11.08
C GLN A 90 -12.88 8.76 9.65
N LEU A 91 -13.89 8.51 8.82
CA LEU A 91 -13.86 8.88 7.41
C LEU A 91 -13.70 10.39 7.24
N GLU A 92 -14.47 11.18 7.99
CA GLU A 92 -14.44 12.64 7.96
C GLU A 92 -13.05 13.16 8.32
N ALA A 93 -12.47 12.65 9.41
CA ALA A 93 -11.14 13.07 9.85
C ALA A 93 -10.05 12.75 8.81
N VAL A 94 -10.15 11.60 8.13
CA VAL A 94 -9.22 11.23 7.06
C VAL A 94 -9.42 12.11 5.83
N VAL A 95 -10.66 12.38 5.43
CA VAL A 95 -10.96 13.25 4.29
C VAL A 95 -10.48 14.68 4.56
N ASP A 96 -10.81 15.25 5.72
CA ASP A 96 -10.40 16.61 6.11
C ASP A 96 -8.87 16.78 6.08
N ASP A 97 -8.16 15.79 6.64
CA ASP A 97 -6.70 15.72 6.62
C ASP A 97 -6.10 15.75 5.20
N LEU A 98 -6.85 15.27 4.20
CA LEU A 98 -6.43 15.21 2.80
C LEU A 98 -6.87 16.43 2.00
N GLN A 99 -8.00 17.04 2.36
CA GLN A 99 -8.46 18.30 1.76
C GLN A 99 -7.46 19.42 2.02
N LEU A 100 -6.91 19.49 3.24
CA LEU A 100 -5.93 20.49 3.65
C LEU A 100 -4.63 20.44 2.85
N ASP A 101 -4.21 19.25 2.38
CA ASP A 101 -2.91 19.07 1.74
C ASP A 101 -2.94 19.24 0.21
N ARG A 102 -4.08 19.05 -0.47
CA ARG A 102 -4.07 18.86 -1.95
C ARG A 102 -5.15 19.56 -2.77
N GLY A 103 -6.19 20.16 -2.17
CA GLY A 103 -7.30 20.75 -2.95
C GLY A 103 -8.04 19.74 -3.84
N GLN A 104 -7.91 18.44 -3.56
CA GLN A 104 -8.56 17.33 -4.27
C GLN A 104 -9.85 16.85 -3.57
N GLY A 105 -10.35 17.62 -2.60
CA GLY A 105 -11.42 17.21 -1.69
C GLY A 105 -12.71 16.79 -2.37
N ASP A 106 -13.16 17.56 -3.37
CA ASP A 106 -14.46 17.34 -3.99
C ASP A 106 -14.51 16.05 -4.83
N ALA A 107 -13.45 15.75 -5.57
CA ALA A 107 -13.37 14.54 -6.38
C ALA A 107 -13.28 13.28 -5.50
N LEU A 108 -12.51 13.36 -4.41
CA LEU A 108 -12.39 12.26 -3.45
C LEU A 108 -13.71 12.02 -2.71
N ALA A 109 -14.33 13.08 -2.18
CA ALA A 109 -15.61 12.98 -1.49
C ALA A 109 -16.70 12.42 -2.42
N LYS A 110 -16.70 12.83 -3.70
CA LYS A 110 -17.60 12.25 -4.70
C LYS A 110 -17.32 10.77 -4.94
N ALA A 111 -16.07 10.36 -5.11
CA ALA A 111 -15.73 8.95 -5.33
C ALA A 111 -16.16 8.05 -4.16
N ILE A 112 -15.95 8.52 -2.92
CA ILE A 112 -16.39 7.84 -1.70
C ILE A 112 -17.92 7.73 -1.63
N ALA A 113 -18.63 8.82 -1.93
CA ALA A 113 -20.09 8.86 -1.95
C ALA A 113 -20.69 7.98 -3.07
N ASP A 114 -20.12 8.02 -4.27
CA ASP A 114 -20.54 7.20 -5.42
C ASP A 114 -20.34 5.70 -5.13
N ALA A 115 -19.33 5.34 -4.32
CA ALA A 115 -19.11 3.99 -3.82
C ALA A 115 -20.03 3.59 -2.65
N GLY A 116 -20.83 4.52 -2.13
CA GLY A 116 -21.75 4.27 -1.01
C GLY A 116 -21.06 4.09 0.34
N ILE A 117 -19.81 4.53 0.47
CA ILE A 117 -19.05 4.41 1.72
C ILE A 117 -19.40 5.58 2.63
N THR A 118 -19.96 5.28 3.79
CA THR A 118 -20.35 6.29 4.79
C THR A 118 -19.43 6.31 6.01
N GLU A 119 -18.63 5.27 6.23
CA GLU A 119 -17.71 5.16 7.35
C GLU A 119 -16.47 4.33 7.00
N ILE A 120 -15.39 4.53 7.75
CA ILE A 120 -14.24 3.62 7.75
C ILE A 120 -14.55 2.47 8.71
N THR A 121 -14.51 1.25 8.20
CA THR A 121 -14.76 0.07 9.04
C THR A 121 -13.57 -0.23 9.95
N ALA A 122 -13.78 -1.15 10.90
CA ALA A 122 -12.68 -1.68 11.70
C ALA A 122 -11.67 -2.50 10.87
N THR A 123 -12.03 -2.92 9.66
CA THR A 123 -11.16 -3.70 8.79
C THR A 123 -10.01 -2.83 8.28
N ARG A 124 -8.78 -3.23 8.62
CA ARG A 124 -7.55 -2.66 8.07
C ARG A 124 -6.64 -3.76 7.56
N ARG A 125 -6.04 -3.52 6.40
CA ARG A 125 -5.08 -4.42 5.76
C ARG A 125 -3.87 -3.62 5.33
N ILE A 126 -2.71 -4.27 5.35
CA ILE A 126 -1.49 -3.70 4.83
C ILE A 126 -0.85 -4.67 3.84
N PHE A 127 -0.59 -4.17 2.65
CA PHE A 127 0.14 -4.85 1.60
C PHE A 127 1.57 -4.33 1.57
N ILE A 128 2.51 -5.25 1.53
CA ILE A 128 3.92 -4.91 1.38
C ILE A 128 4.35 -5.43 0.02
N ALA A 129 4.77 -4.52 -0.86
CA ALA A 129 5.27 -4.84 -2.19
C ALA A 129 6.79 -4.68 -2.20
N ALA A 130 7.51 -5.76 -2.51
CA ALA A 130 8.97 -5.74 -2.60
C ALA A 130 9.44 -6.76 -3.66
N PRO A 131 10.63 -6.56 -4.27
CA PRO A 131 11.22 -7.54 -5.19
C PRO A 131 11.41 -8.94 -4.57
N SER A 132 11.61 -9.01 -3.26
CA SER A 132 11.74 -10.26 -2.51
C SER A 132 11.63 -10.01 -1.00
N PHE A 133 11.41 -11.08 -0.25
CA PHE A 133 11.35 -11.09 1.21
C PHE A 133 12.28 -12.17 1.76
N ASP A 134 12.94 -11.91 2.89
CA ASP A 134 13.62 -12.98 3.61
C ASP A 134 12.61 -13.97 4.23
N PHE A 135 13.08 -15.17 4.59
CA PHE A 135 12.23 -16.22 5.14
C PHE A 135 11.50 -15.79 6.42
N ALA A 136 12.19 -15.08 7.32
CA ALA A 136 11.61 -14.65 8.58
C ALA A 136 10.45 -13.67 8.36
N THR A 137 10.59 -12.76 7.41
CA THR A 137 9.57 -11.79 7.00
C THR A 137 8.37 -12.49 6.41
N GLN A 138 8.57 -13.46 5.52
CA GLN A 138 7.48 -14.26 4.94
C GLN A 138 6.73 -15.06 6.01
N ALA A 139 7.46 -15.71 6.92
CA ALA A 139 6.87 -16.50 8.00
C ALA A 139 6.07 -15.60 8.97
N SER A 140 6.61 -14.45 9.34
CA SER A 140 5.91 -13.47 10.19
C SER A 140 4.66 -12.90 9.50
N ALA A 141 4.77 -12.51 8.22
CA ALA A 141 3.64 -12.00 7.46
C ALA A 141 2.51 -13.03 7.33
N SER A 142 2.85 -14.29 7.02
CA SER A 142 1.88 -15.37 6.91
C SER A 142 1.16 -15.62 8.25
N LEU A 143 1.93 -15.74 9.34
CA LEU A 143 1.36 -15.92 10.68
C LEU A 143 0.43 -14.77 11.08
N LEU A 144 0.83 -13.53 10.83
CA LEU A 144 0.02 -12.35 11.16
C LEU A 144 -1.24 -12.29 10.28
N SER A 145 -1.12 -12.60 8.99
CA SER A 145 -2.26 -12.64 8.07
C SER A 145 -3.30 -13.65 8.53
N ASP A 146 -2.89 -14.87 8.88
CA ASP A 146 -3.79 -15.91 9.39
C ASP A 146 -4.50 -15.47 10.69
N ARG A 147 -3.76 -14.83 11.61
CA ARG A 147 -4.31 -14.37 12.89
C ARG A 147 -5.27 -13.21 12.73
N LEU A 148 -4.96 -12.24 11.88
CA LEU A 148 -5.81 -11.08 11.63
C LEU A 148 -7.06 -11.47 10.83
N ALA A 149 -6.92 -12.37 9.86
CA ALA A 149 -8.06 -12.94 9.15
C ALA A 149 -9.01 -13.65 10.12
N ALA A 150 -8.48 -14.46 11.05
CA ALA A 150 -9.29 -15.12 12.06
C ALA A 150 -9.97 -14.15 13.04
N ALA A 151 -9.32 -13.05 13.39
CA ALA A 151 -9.88 -12.03 14.28
C ALA A 151 -11.00 -11.19 13.63
N ASN A 152 -10.95 -11.01 12.30
CA ASN A 152 -11.94 -10.23 11.53
C ASN A 152 -13.15 -11.06 11.05
N LEU A 153 -13.26 -12.34 11.44
CA LEU A 153 -14.40 -13.21 11.13
C LEU A 153 -15.49 -13.19 12.22
N TYR A 154 -15.37 -12.32 13.21
CA TYR A 154 -16.34 -12.07 14.29
C TYR A 154 -16.69 -10.59 14.35
#